data_AF-A0A2J0LM45-F1
#
_entry.id   AF-A0A2J0LM45-F1
#
_cell.length_a   1.000
_cell.length_b   1.000
_cell.length_c   1.000
_cell.angle_alpha   90.00
_cell.angle_beta   90.00
_cell.angle_gamma   90.00
#
_symmetry.space_group_name_H-M   'P 1'
#
loop_
_entity.id
_entity.type
_entity.pdbx_description
1 polymer ?
#
loop_
_entity_poly.entity_id
_entity_poly.type
_entity_poly.pdbx_seq_one_letter_code
_entity_poly.pdbx_strand_id
1 'polypeptide(L)' 'MAAKRINKYCKFYPCHKKLEDCTFCWCPFYPCLKKKRGYYVHSKKTGKKIWACDKCGWIHKKSTVDKIFKSIRVRSDF' A
#
# COMPACT_ATOMS: atom_id res chain seq x y z
N MET A 1 0.29 -22.95 9.32
CA MET A 1 0.65 -21.94 8.31
C MET A 1 -0.19 -20.68 8.56
N ALA A 2 0.40 -19.50 8.61
CA ALA A 2 -0.37 -18.26 8.80
C ALA A 2 -1.29 -18.00 7.60
N ALA A 3 -2.57 -17.69 7.85
CA ALA A 3 -3.52 -17.37 6.80
C ALA A 3 -3.03 -16.15 5.99
N LYS A 4 -3.00 -16.29 4.65
CA LYS A 4 -2.68 -15.19 3.74
C LYS A 4 -3.90 -14.27 3.64
N ARG A 5 -3.76 -12.99 4.00
CA ARG A 5 -4.80 -11.96 3.88
C ARG A 5 -4.85 -11.40 2.46
N ILE A 6 -5.04 -12.26 1.45
CA ILE A 6 -5.01 -11.87 0.04
C ILE A 6 -6.44 -11.83 -0.52
N ASN A 7 -6.80 -10.73 -1.19
CA ASN A 7 -8.07 -10.63 -1.89
C ASN A 7 -7.96 -11.24 -3.30
N LYS A 8 -8.42 -12.49 -3.46
CA LYS A 8 -8.40 -13.22 -4.74
C LYS A 8 -9.42 -12.71 -5.77
N TYR A 9 -10.42 -11.94 -5.36
CA TYR A 9 -11.48 -11.41 -6.23
C TYR A 9 -11.21 -9.98 -6.71
N CYS A 10 -10.01 -9.44 -6.46
CA CYS A 10 -9.66 -8.10 -6.90
C CYS A 10 -9.63 -8.02 -8.42
N LYS A 11 -10.46 -7.15 -9.03
CA LYS A 11 -10.51 -6.91 -10.50
C LYS A 11 -9.20 -6.42 -11.12
N PHE A 12 -8.27 -5.94 -10.29
CA PHE A 12 -6.93 -5.52 -10.69
C PHE A 12 -5.87 -6.61 -10.45
N TYR A 13 -6.29 -7.79 -10.00
CA TYR A 13 -5.49 -9.01 -10.06
C TYR A 13 -5.48 -9.46 -11.53
N PRO A 14 -4.32 -9.50 -12.21
CA PRO A 14 -3.06 -9.99 -11.65
C PRO A 14 -1.92 -8.98 -11.57
N CYS A 15 -2.13 -7.66 -11.61
CA CYS A 15 -1.04 -6.67 -11.44
C CYS A 15 -0.37 -6.76 -10.03
N HIS A 16 -1.05 -7.41 -9.09
CA HIS A 16 -0.64 -7.64 -7.71
C HIS A 16 -0.13 -9.08 -7.46
N LYS A 17 0.81 -9.57 -8.29
CA LYS A 17 1.42 -10.89 -8.04
C LYS A 17 2.38 -10.82 -6.85
N LYS A 18 2.50 -11.93 -6.09
CA LYS A 18 3.44 -12.10 -4.97
C LYS A 18 3.21 -11.18 -3.74
N LEU A 19 2.00 -10.67 -3.54
CA LEU A 19 1.66 -9.97 -2.30
C LEU A 19 1.53 -10.96 -1.13
N GLU A 20 1.88 -10.50 0.07
CA GLU A 20 1.69 -11.25 1.31
C GLU A 20 0.36 -10.89 1.98
N ASP A 21 -0.10 -9.66 1.77
CA ASP A 21 -1.25 -9.05 2.43
C ASP A 21 -1.94 -8.02 1.53
N CYS A 22 -3.26 -7.99 1.51
CA CYS A 22 -4.14 -7.09 0.75
C CYS A 22 -5.07 -6.28 1.65
N THR A 23 -4.86 -6.26 2.98
CA THR A 23 -5.72 -5.52 3.92
C THR A 23 -5.82 -4.05 3.54
N PHE A 24 -4.72 -3.48 3.07
CA PHE A 24 -4.65 -2.14 2.49
C PHE A 24 -4.41 -2.23 0.98
N CYS A 25 -5.45 -2.60 0.22
CA CYS A 25 -5.41 -2.61 -1.26
C CYS A 25 -4.97 -1.25 -1.86
N TRP A 26 -5.21 -0.17 -1.13
CA TRP A 26 -4.62 1.15 -1.41
C TRP A 26 -3.76 1.59 -0.23
N CYS A 27 -2.70 2.34 -0.53
CA CYS A 27 -1.80 2.85 0.50
C CYS A 27 -2.51 3.94 1.32
N PRO A 28 -2.75 3.74 2.63
CA PRO A 28 -3.37 4.76 3.48
C PRO A 28 -2.46 5.97 3.72
N PHE A 29 -1.18 5.86 3.35
CA PHE A 29 -0.19 6.92 3.46
C PHE A 29 0.02 7.67 2.15
N TYR A 30 -0.81 7.47 1.12
CA TYR A 30 -0.65 8.21 -0.13
C TYR A 30 -1.07 9.69 0.04
N PRO A 31 -0.27 10.66 -0.44
CA PRO A 31 1.09 10.52 -0.96
C PRO A 31 2.13 10.52 0.17
N CYS A 32 2.96 9.47 0.25
CA CYS A 32 3.96 9.37 1.34
C CYS A 32 5.25 10.14 1.04
N LEU A 33 5.46 10.51 -0.22
CA LEU A 33 6.61 11.26 -0.74
C LEU A 33 7.99 10.67 -0.40
N LYS A 34 8.06 9.40 -0.01
CA LYS A 34 9.31 8.71 0.27
C LYS A 34 9.95 8.29 -1.06
N LYS A 35 11.08 8.92 -1.42
CA LYS A 35 11.84 8.62 -2.65
C LYS A 35 12.15 7.14 -2.87
N LYS A 36 12.35 6.35 -1.79
CA LYS A 36 12.56 4.89 -1.87
C LYS A 36 11.31 4.09 -2.27
N ARG A 37 10.14 4.72 -2.34
CA ARG A 37 8.81 4.08 -2.47
C ARG A 37 7.98 4.67 -3.61
N GLY A 38 8.53 5.60 -4.39
CA GLY A 38 7.82 6.26 -5.47
C GLY A 38 8.66 7.34 -6.12
N TYR A 39 8.08 7.98 -7.12
CA TYR A 39 8.72 8.97 -7.98
C TYR A 39 7.67 9.96 -8.49
N TYR A 40 8.10 11.13 -8.97
CA TYR A 40 7.19 12.07 -9.62
C TYR A 40 7.10 11.77 -11.11
N VAL A 41 5.88 11.78 -11.63
CA VAL A 41 5.57 11.70 -13.06
C VAL A 41 4.89 12.98 -13.52
N HIS A 42 5.05 13.35 -14.77
CA HIS A 42 4.38 14.53 -15.34
C HIS A 42 3.06 14.11 -16.00
N SER A 43 1.96 14.75 -15.60
CA SER A 43 0.65 14.47 -16.17
C SER A 43 0.48 15.16 -17.52
N LYS A 44 0.31 14.40 -18.60
CA LYS A 44 0.00 14.95 -19.92
C LYS A 44 -1.33 15.69 -19.97
N LYS A 45 -2.29 15.32 -19.10
CA LYS A 45 -3.64 15.92 -19.08
C LYS A 45 -3.69 17.24 -18.30
N THR A 46 -2.89 17.37 -17.25
CA THR A 46 -2.98 18.52 -16.33
C THR A 46 -1.72 19.37 -16.27
N GLY A 47 -0.61 18.95 -16.90
CA GLY A 47 0.69 19.64 -16.84
C GLY A 47 1.34 19.67 -15.44
N LYS A 48 0.78 18.95 -14.46
CA LYS A 48 1.26 18.94 -13.07
C LYS A 48 2.13 17.71 -12.80
N LYS A 49 3.07 17.85 -11.85
CA LYS A 49 3.80 16.71 -11.27
C LYS A 49 2.88 15.94 -10.33
N ILE A 50 2.79 14.63 -10.51
CA ILE A 50 1.99 13.71 -9.69
C ILE A 50 2.93 12.69 -9.05
N TRP A 51 2.68 12.33 -7.80
CA TRP A 51 3.43 11.29 -7.10
C TRP A 51 2.95 9.90 -7.55
N ALA A 52 3.80 9.12 -8.20
CA ALA A 52 3.56 7.72 -8.54
C ALA A 52 4.26 6.80 -7.53
N CYS A 53 3.47 6.01 -6.80
CA CYS A 53 3.98 4.97 -5.89
C CYS A 53 3.51 3.57 -6.29
N ASP A 54 3.22 3.37 -7.57
CA ASP A 54 2.73 2.14 -8.19
C ASP A 54 3.64 0.92 -7.95
N LYS A 55 4.94 1.14 -7.76
CA LYS A 55 5.93 0.07 -7.46
C LYS A 55 6.14 -0.18 -5.97
N CYS A 56 5.36 0.45 -5.09
CA CYS A 56 5.52 0.31 -3.64
C CYS A 56 4.80 -0.94 -3.11
N GLY A 57 5.58 -1.96 -2.71
CA GLY A 57 5.04 -3.14 -2.02
C GLY A 57 4.94 -3.02 -0.49
N TRP A 58 5.32 -1.88 0.09
CA TRP A 58 5.51 -1.77 1.56
C TRP A 58 4.25 -2.10 2.35
N ILE A 59 3.09 -1.59 1.91
CA ILE A 59 1.82 -1.79 2.60
C ILE A 59 1.26 -3.21 2.43
N HIS A 60 1.82 -4.00 1.51
CA HIS A 60 1.42 -5.37 1.25
C HIS A 60 2.32 -6.42 1.94
N LYS A 61 3.29 -5.97 2.75
CA LYS A 61 4.09 -6.85 3.60
C LYS A 61 3.33 -7.17 4.88
N LYS A 62 3.20 -8.45 5.22
CA LYS A 62 2.46 -8.89 6.43
C LYS A 62 2.97 -8.19 7.70
N SER A 63 4.30 -8.11 7.84
CA SER A 63 4.95 -7.46 8.99
C SER A 63 4.67 -5.97 9.10
N THR A 64 4.42 -5.29 7.98
CA THR A 64 4.06 -3.86 7.98
C THR A 64 2.60 -3.68 8.41
N VAL A 65 1.70 -4.49 7.84
CA VAL A 65 0.27 -4.47 8.20
C VAL A 65 0.06 -4.79 9.67
N ASP A 66 0.71 -5.83 10.19
CA ASP A 66 0.63 -6.22 11.61
C ASP A 66 1.10 -5.08 12.53
N LYS A 67 2.18 -4.37 12.16
CA LYS A 67 2.66 -3.20 12.91
C LYS A 67 1.64 -2.06 12.93
N ILE A 68 1.01 -1.76 11.79
CA ILE A 68 0.00 -0.71 11.69
C ILE A 68 -1.20 -1.02 12.59
N PHE A 69 -1.74 -2.25 12.53
CA PHE A 69 -2.84 -2.65 13.41
C PHE A 69 -2.46 -2.59 14.89
N LYS A 70 -1.24 -3.01 15.25
CA LYS A 70 -0.74 -2.87 16.62
C LYS A 70 -0.71 -1.41 17.05
N SER A 71 -0.23 -0.51 16.20
CA SER A 71 -0.20 0.94 16.50
C SER A 71 -1.60 1.56 16.64
N ILE A 72 -2.58 1.09 15.89
CA ILE A 72 -3.97 1.59 15.97
C ILE A 72 -4.65 1.09 17.25
N ARG A 73 -4.45 -0.18 17.62
CA ARG A 73 -5.07 -0.77 18.82
C ARG A 73 -4.57 -0.20 20.13
N VAL A 74 -3.33 0.29 20.18
CA VAL A 74 -2.76 0.94 21.38
C VAL A 74 -3.30 2.35 21.61
N ARG A 75 -4.00 2.95 20.63
CA ARG A 75 -4.59 4.30 20.76
C ARG A 75 -6.05 4.32 21.20
N SER A 76 -6.66 3.18 21.54
CA SER A 76 -8.06 3.13 22.03
C SER A 76 -8.21 3.30 23.53
N ASP A 77 -7.13 3.57 24.25
CA ASP A 77 -7.11 3.69 25.72
C ASP A 77 -7.05 5.16 26.20
N PHE A 78 -7.55 6.10 25.40
CA PHE A 78 -7.76 7.52 25.76
C PHE A 78 -9.21 7.94 25.53
#